data_AF-A0A7K4N4L2-F1
#
_entry.id   AF-A0A7K4N4L2-F1
#
_cell.length_a   1.000
_cell.length_b   1.000
_cell.length_c   1.000
_cell.angle_alpha   90.00
_cell.angle_beta   90.00
_cell.angle_gamma   90.00
#
_symmetry.space_group_name_H-M   'P 1'
#
loop_
_entity.id
_entity.type
_entity.pdbx_description
1 polymer ?
#
loop_
_entity_poly.entity_id
_entity_poly.type
_entity_poly.pdbx_seq_one_letter_code
_entity_poly.pdbx_strand_id
1 'polypeptide(L)'
;MGKDRKEKEEKPKKNDFKAFLKKRAPIYLGIIGLFMLFVVPDLMKGDLESSFPELSSEEQQVVDILMGYNGPNESGLTVMDAISMKISEEYPDEKIYDNKKTNVELIVSSVGSEEYQVVLNFESHKGEMNYNWNVDMTSGKITSNNQESKYIINLVDFYD
;
A
#
# COMPACT_ATOMS: atom_id res chain seq x y z
N MET A 1 5.35 33.70 43.92
CA MET A 1 4.56 32.46 43.90
C MET A 1 4.02 32.28 42.49
N GLY A 2 4.61 31.35 41.73
CA GLY A 2 4.26 31.11 40.33
C GLY A 2 3.13 30.11 40.15
N LYS A 3 2.56 30.08 38.95
CA LYS A 3 1.89 28.92 38.34
C LYS A 3 1.67 29.21 36.84
N ASP A 4 2.70 28.91 36.04
CA ASP A 4 2.57 28.69 34.61
C ASP A 4 1.70 27.45 34.35
N ARG A 5 0.61 27.60 33.60
CA ARG A 5 -0.18 26.47 33.09
C ARG A 5 0.45 26.02 31.78
N LYS A 6 1.11 24.86 31.78
CA LYS A 6 1.50 24.16 30.56
C LYS A 6 0.38 23.21 30.18
N GLU A 7 -0.34 23.52 29.11
CA GLU A 7 -1.15 22.54 28.37
C GLU A 7 -0.22 21.42 27.90
N LYS A 8 -0.51 20.19 28.31
CA LYS A 8 0.10 19.00 27.73
C LYS A 8 -0.73 18.61 26.52
N GLU A 9 -0.20 18.89 25.34
CA GLU A 9 -0.64 18.26 24.09
C GLU A 9 -0.48 16.72 24.24
N GLU A 10 -1.60 16.01 24.38
CA GLU A 10 -1.63 14.56 24.27
C GLU A 10 -1.44 14.17 22.81
N LYS A 11 -0.19 13.88 22.42
CA LYS A 11 0.11 13.22 21.15
C LYS A 11 -0.59 11.86 21.09
N PRO A 12 -1.29 11.51 19.99
CA PRO A 12 -1.96 10.21 19.87
C PRO A 12 -0.92 9.08 19.90
N LYS A 13 -1.15 8.08 20.75
CA LYS A 13 -0.26 6.93 20.96
C LYS A 13 -0.26 6.03 19.73
N LYS A 14 0.78 6.14 18.91
CA LYS A 14 1.04 5.28 17.73
C LYS A 14 1.25 3.79 18.06
N ASN A 15 1.26 3.40 19.34
CA ASN A 15 1.56 2.04 19.79
C ASN A 15 0.31 1.17 20.05
N ASP A 16 -0.88 1.78 20.13
CA ASP A 16 -2.10 1.04 20.47
C ASP A 16 -2.61 0.19 19.29
N PHE A 17 -2.33 0.59 18.05
CA PHE A 17 -2.67 -0.18 16.84
C PHE A 17 -1.83 -1.44 16.66
N LYS A 18 -0.52 -1.38 16.91
CA LYS A 18 0.37 -2.55 16.88
C LYS A 18 -0.06 -3.60 17.91
N ALA A 19 -0.51 -3.14 19.08
CA ALA A 19 -1.08 -4.02 20.10
C ALA A 19 -2.46 -4.57 19.71
N PHE A 20 -3.27 -3.80 18.98
CA PHE A 20 -4.59 -4.21 18.51
C PHE A 20 -4.53 -5.29 17.41
N LEU A 21 -3.67 -5.13 16.40
CA LEU A 21 -3.47 -6.12 15.33
C LEU A 21 -2.90 -7.44 15.87
N LYS A 22 -1.88 -7.36 16.74
CA LYS A 22 -1.25 -8.53 17.38
C LYS A 22 -2.23 -9.36 18.22
N LYS A 23 -3.25 -8.72 18.81
CA LYS A 23 -4.19 -9.38 19.72
C LYS A 23 -5.27 -10.22 19.00
N ARG A 24 -5.42 -10.04 17.69
CA ARG A 24 -6.43 -10.72 16.86
C ARG A 24 -5.87 -11.33 15.58
N ALA A 25 -4.55 -11.33 15.42
CA ALA A 25 -3.82 -11.87 14.28
C ALA A 25 -4.34 -13.25 13.78
N PRO A 26 -4.70 -14.23 14.63
CA PRO A 26 -5.18 -15.53 14.13
C PRO A 26 -6.54 -15.47 13.43
N ILE A 27 -7.44 -14.59 13.87
CA ILE A 27 -8.81 -14.47 13.33
C ILE A 27 -8.76 -13.67 12.02
N TYR A 28 -7.97 -12.60 11.96
CA TYR A 28 -7.79 -11.80 10.75
C TYR A 28 -7.11 -12.61 9.64
N LEU A 29 -6.08 -13.41 9.96
CA LEU A 29 -5.41 -14.26 8.98
C LEU A 29 -6.36 -15.30 8.35
N GLY A 30 -7.21 -15.93 9.18
CA GLY A 30 -8.21 -16.89 8.72
C GLY A 30 -9.31 -16.26 7.85
N ILE A 31 -9.74 -15.04 8.19
CA ILE A 31 -10.74 -14.30 7.40
C ILE A 31 -10.14 -13.85 6.06
N ILE A 32 -8.92 -13.30 6.05
CA ILE A 32 -8.22 -12.88 4.83
C ILE A 32 -8.01 -14.09 3.89
N GLY A 33 -7.55 -15.23 4.43
CA GLY A 33 -7.36 -16.45 3.63
C GLY A 33 -8.66 -17.01 3.04
N LEU A 34 -9.78 -16.91 3.77
CA LEU A 34 -11.09 -17.34 3.27
C LEU A 34 -11.69 -16.35 2.24
N PHE A 35 -11.45 -15.04 2.42
CA PHE A 35 -11.87 -13.99 1.49
C PHE A 35 -11.14 -14.10 0.14
N MET A 36 -9.83 -14.40 0.18
CA MET A 36 -8.99 -14.66 -1.00
C MET A 36 -9.53 -15.81 -1.88
N LEU A 37 -10.12 -16.84 -1.29
CA LEU A 37 -10.58 -18.03 -2.03
C LEU A 37 -11.91 -17.84 -2.77
N PHE A 38 -12.80 -16.99 -2.28
CA PHE A 38 -14.18 -16.90 -2.80
C PHE A 38 -14.53 -15.59 -3.51
N VAL A 39 -13.86 -14.49 -3.18
CA VAL A 39 -14.26 -13.15 -3.65
C VAL A 39 -13.31 -12.61 -4.73
N VAL A 40 -12.02 -12.94 -4.63
CA VAL A 40 -10.95 -12.42 -5.51
C VAL A 40 -11.14 -12.80 -6.99
N PRO A 41 -11.48 -14.04 -7.38
CA PRO A 41 -11.52 -14.41 -8.80
C PRO A 41 -12.62 -13.73 -9.63
N ASP A 42 -13.74 -13.31 -9.03
CA ASP A 42 -14.89 -12.73 -9.77
C ASP A 42 -14.96 -11.19 -9.71
N LEU A 43 -14.29 -10.58 -8.72
CA LEU A 43 -14.10 -9.12 -8.65
C LEU A 43 -12.86 -8.62 -9.40
N MET A 44 -11.81 -9.44 -9.58
CA MET A 44 -10.61 -9.12 -10.37
C MET A 44 -10.79 -9.27 -11.89
N LYS A 45 -11.96 -8.91 -12.44
CA LYS A 45 -12.02 -8.57 -13.87
C LYS A 45 -11.59 -7.11 -13.97
N GLY A 46 -10.30 -6.91 -14.23
CA GLY A 46 -9.57 -5.66 -13.99
C GLY A 46 -8.89 -5.72 -12.63
N ASP A 47 -7.58 -5.94 -12.62
CA ASP A 47 -6.73 -5.83 -11.42
C ASP A 47 -5.94 -4.52 -11.45
N LEU A 48 -5.33 -4.16 -10.32
CA LEU A 48 -4.55 -2.94 -10.19
C LEU A 48 -3.44 -2.87 -11.26
N GLU A 49 -2.78 -3.99 -11.52
CA GLU A 49 -1.71 -4.14 -12.51
C GLU A 49 -2.18 -3.84 -13.94
N SER A 50 -3.36 -4.34 -14.33
CA SER A 50 -3.95 -4.08 -15.65
C SER A 50 -4.32 -2.60 -15.87
N SER A 51 -4.35 -1.81 -14.81
CA SER A 51 -4.60 -0.36 -14.87
C SER A 51 -3.33 0.46 -15.03
N PHE A 52 -2.15 -0.17 -15.01
CA PHE A 52 -0.89 0.54 -15.18
C PHE A 52 -0.66 0.95 -16.64
N PRO A 53 -0.02 2.12 -16.88
CA PRO A 53 0.34 2.56 -18.22
C PRO A 53 1.46 1.70 -18.80
N GLU A 54 1.72 1.84 -20.11
CA GLU A 54 2.94 1.31 -20.71
C GLU A 54 4.17 2.03 -20.14
N LEU A 55 5.08 1.27 -19.53
CA LEU A 55 6.33 1.76 -18.94
C LEU A 55 7.54 1.38 -19.81
N SER A 56 8.61 2.16 -19.73
CA SER A 56 9.89 1.74 -20.31
C SER A 56 10.46 0.53 -19.55
N SER A 57 11.41 -0.20 -20.14
CA SER A 57 12.02 -1.37 -19.49
C SER A 57 12.62 -1.06 -18.11
N GLU A 58 13.19 0.13 -17.95
CA GLU A 58 13.80 0.57 -16.70
C GLU A 58 12.72 0.90 -15.66
N GLU A 59 11.70 1.68 -16.04
CA GLU A 59 10.57 2.00 -15.16
C GLU A 59 9.79 0.75 -14.75
N GLN A 60 9.63 -0.21 -15.65
CA GLN A 60 8.99 -1.49 -15.34
C GLN A 60 9.78 -2.25 -14.27
N GLN A 61 11.11 -2.31 -14.40
CA GLN A 61 11.96 -2.97 -13.40
C GLN A 61 11.83 -2.29 -12.02
N VAL A 62 11.75 -0.96 -11.97
CA VAL A 62 11.49 -0.21 -10.72
C VAL A 62 10.16 -0.64 -10.09
N VAL A 63 9.11 -0.69 -10.92
CA VAL A 63 7.76 -1.05 -10.47
C VAL A 63 7.71 -2.51 -10.02
N ASP A 64 8.38 -3.43 -10.73
CA ASP A 64 8.46 -4.85 -10.36
C ASP A 64 9.13 -5.03 -9.00
N ILE A 65 10.23 -4.31 -8.73
CA ILE A 65 10.90 -4.33 -7.42
C ILE A 65 9.95 -3.84 -6.31
N LEU A 66 9.25 -2.72 -6.55
CA LEU A 66 8.33 -2.17 -5.56
C LEU A 66 7.13 -3.09 -5.31
N MET A 67 6.43 -3.47 -6.38
CA MET A 67 5.17 -4.20 -6.33
C MET A 67 5.36 -5.64 -5.89
N GLY A 68 6.51 -6.25 -6.22
CA GLY A 68 6.89 -7.59 -5.80
C GLY A 68 7.47 -7.67 -4.39
N TYR A 69 7.77 -6.54 -3.73
CA TYR A 69 8.28 -6.54 -2.37
C TYR A 69 7.28 -7.20 -1.41
N ASN A 70 7.71 -8.26 -0.72
CA ASN A 70 6.88 -9.11 0.13
C ASN A 70 7.44 -9.28 1.55
N GLY A 71 8.19 -8.28 2.02
CA GLY A 71 8.77 -8.23 3.35
C GLY A 71 10.21 -8.79 3.42
N PRO A 72 10.89 -8.61 4.56
CA PRO A 72 12.31 -8.95 4.73
C PRO A 72 12.67 -10.45 4.69
N ASN A 73 11.73 -11.35 4.97
CA ASN A 73 11.86 -12.81 4.94
C ASN A 73 11.30 -13.42 3.63
N GLU A 74 10.85 -12.58 2.70
CA GLU A 74 10.41 -12.92 1.34
C GLU A 74 9.24 -13.93 1.27
N SER A 75 8.37 -13.96 2.28
CA SER A 75 7.33 -15.01 2.40
C SER A 75 5.91 -14.47 2.59
N GLY A 76 5.76 -13.15 2.70
CA GLY A 76 4.52 -12.48 3.06
C GLY A 76 3.69 -11.94 1.90
N LEU A 77 2.82 -11.01 2.26
CA LEU A 77 1.96 -10.21 1.39
C LEU A 77 2.80 -9.26 0.53
N THR A 78 2.56 -9.16 -0.78
CA THR A 78 3.28 -8.19 -1.61
C THR A 78 2.73 -6.76 -1.42
N VAL A 79 3.49 -5.74 -1.84
CA VAL A 79 2.98 -4.35 -1.91
C VAL A 79 1.76 -4.26 -2.84
N MET A 80 1.77 -4.95 -3.98
CA MET A 80 0.63 -5.01 -4.89
C MET A 80 -0.63 -5.57 -4.21
N ASP A 81 -0.46 -6.68 -3.48
CA ASP A 81 -1.56 -7.32 -2.76
C ASP A 81 -2.09 -6.40 -1.65
N ALA A 82 -1.19 -5.75 -0.90
CA ALA A 82 -1.56 -4.83 0.17
C ALA A 82 -2.39 -3.63 -0.33
N ILE A 83 -2.04 -3.06 -1.47
CA ILE A 83 -2.81 -1.97 -2.10
C ILE A 83 -4.15 -2.52 -2.60
N SER A 84 -4.14 -3.67 -3.27
CA SER A 84 -5.35 -4.32 -3.79
C SER A 84 -6.34 -4.66 -2.68
N MET A 85 -5.85 -5.15 -1.54
CA MET A 85 -6.66 -5.38 -0.33
C MET A 85 -7.27 -4.09 0.18
N LYS A 86 -6.48 -3.02 0.30
CA LYS A 86 -6.98 -1.72 0.77
C LYS A 86 -8.07 -1.15 -0.14
N ILE A 87 -7.90 -1.26 -1.46
CA ILE A 87 -8.95 -0.87 -2.42
C ILE A 87 -10.20 -1.74 -2.21
N SER A 88 -10.05 -3.05 -2.10
CA SER A 88 -11.18 -3.97 -1.90
C SER A 88 -11.92 -3.72 -0.58
N GLU A 89 -11.23 -3.31 0.48
CA GLU A 89 -11.83 -2.97 1.78
C GLU A 89 -12.66 -1.67 1.71
N GLU A 90 -12.26 -0.70 0.90
CA GLU A 90 -12.95 0.60 0.74
C GLU A 90 -14.12 0.52 -0.27
N TYR A 91 -14.06 -0.43 -1.20
CA TYR A 91 -15.11 -0.69 -2.19
C TYR A 91 -15.58 -2.15 -2.12
N PRO A 92 -16.14 -2.59 -0.98
CA PRO A 92 -16.63 -3.95 -0.84
C PRO A 92 -17.75 -4.19 -1.85
N ASP A 93 -17.72 -5.35 -2.51
CA ASP A 93 -18.73 -5.81 -3.47
C ASP A 93 -18.88 -4.93 -4.74
N GLU A 94 -17.90 -4.07 -5.04
CA GLU A 94 -17.89 -3.23 -6.24
C GLU A 94 -16.79 -3.67 -7.23
N LYS A 95 -17.12 -3.70 -8.52
CA LYS A 95 -16.11 -3.81 -9.60
C LYS A 95 -15.51 -2.44 -9.86
N ILE A 96 -14.71 -1.97 -8.92
CA ILE A 96 -14.27 -0.57 -8.90
C ILE A 96 -13.46 -0.19 -10.14
N TYR A 97 -12.68 -1.11 -10.72
CA TYR A 97 -11.89 -0.87 -11.93
C TYR A 97 -12.74 -0.71 -13.21
N ASP A 98 -13.97 -1.24 -13.25
CA ASP A 98 -14.91 -1.05 -14.36
C ASP A 98 -15.63 0.32 -14.31
N ASN A 99 -15.50 1.05 -13.20
CA ASN A 99 -16.20 2.30 -12.99
C ASN A 99 -15.53 3.43 -13.77
N LYS A 100 -16.30 4.16 -14.59
CA LYS A 100 -15.80 5.29 -15.40
C LYS A 100 -15.20 6.46 -14.61
N LYS A 101 -15.47 6.53 -13.30
CA LYS A 101 -14.90 7.52 -12.39
C LYS A 101 -13.65 7.00 -11.69
N THR A 102 -13.28 5.74 -11.90
CA THR A 102 -12.04 5.19 -11.38
C THR A 102 -10.92 5.49 -12.36
N ASN A 103 -9.85 6.04 -11.83
CA ASN A 103 -8.63 6.30 -12.58
C ASN A 103 -7.43 5.84 -11.75
N VAL A 104 -6.51 5.14 -12.39
CA VAL A 104 -5.24 4.74 -11.78
C VAL A 104 -4.14 5.43 -12.55
N GLU A 105 -3.40 6.28 -11.86
CA GLU A 105 -2.23 6.96 -12.41
C GLU A 105 -0.99 6.41 -11.71
N LEU A 106 -0.02 5.96 -12.52
CA LEU A 106 1.27 5.48 -12.04
C LEU A 106 2.36 6.30 -12.74
N ILE A 107 3.16 7.02 -11.95
CA ILE A 107 4.25 7.85 -12.43
C ILE A 107 5.55 7.32 -11.82
N VAL A 108 6.51 7.03 -12.70
CA VAL A 108 7.87 6.67 -12.32
C VAL A 108 8.78 7.82 -12.75
N SER A 109 9.70 8.24 -11.88
CA SER A 109 10.60 9.35 -12.17
C SER A 109 11.95 9.14 -11.52
N SER A 110 13.03 9.29 -12.27
CA SER A 110 14.39 9.26 -11.72
C SER A 110 14.60 10.45 -10.78
N VAL A 111 15.08 10.18 -9.56
CA VAL A 111 15.46 11.20 -8.55
C VAL A 111 16.96 11.18 -8.24
N GLY A 112 17.68 10.16 -8.74
CA GLY A 112 19.13 10.00 -8.67
C GLY A 112 19.61 9.03 -9.74
N SER A 113 20.90 8.72 -9.76
CA SER A 113 21.47 7.82 -10.78
C SER A 113 20.90 6.40 -10.74
N GLU A 114 20.49 5.93 -9.56
CA GLU A 114 19.97 4.57 -9.31
C GLU A 114 18.74 4.61 -8.37
N GLU A 115 18.16 5.79 -8.16
CA GLU A 115 17.01 5.98 -7.27
C GLU A 115 15.85 6.56 -8.07
N TYR A 116 14.70 5.90 -7.97
CA TYR A 116 13.48 6.25 -8.68
C TYR A 116 12.36 6.50 -7.69
N GLN A 117 11.59 7.55 -7.93
CA GLN A 117 10.34 7.82 -7.26
C GLN A 117 9.20 7.14 -8.02
N VAL A 118 8.34 6.45 -7.28
CA VAL A 118 7.11 5.85 -7.80
C VAL A 118 5.91 6.48 -7.08
N VAL A 119 5.04 7.11 -7.86
CA VAL A 119 3.79 7.70 -7.38
C VAL A 119 2.61 6.94 -7.97
N LEU A 120 1.77 6.38 -7.12
CA LEU A 120 0.52 5.72 -7.52
C LEU A 120 -0.65 6.50 -6.94
N ASN A 121 -1.49 7.05 -7.81
CA ASN A 121 -2.73 7.73 -7.43
C ASN A 121 -3.91 6.88 -7.90
N PHE A 122 -4.73 6.44 -6.96
CA PHE A 122 -6.00 5.78 -7.23
C PHE A 122 -7.12 6.77 -6.92
N GLU A 123 -7.80 7.28 -7.95
CA GLU A 123 -8.95 8.15 -7.81
C GLU A 123 -10.23 7.37 -8.08
N SER A 124 -11.26 7.61 -7.28
CA SER A 124 -12.58 7.02 -7.48
C SER A 124 -13.69 7.99 -7.10
N HIS A 125 -14.93 7.54 -7.28
CA HIS A 125 -16.12 8.27 -6.85
C HIS A 125 -16.25 8.53 -5.33
N LYS A 126 -15.51 7.83 -4.45
CA LYS A 126 -15.54 8.08 -2.98
C LYS A 126 -14.34 8.90 -2.49
N GLY A 127 -13.26 8.97 -3.26
CA GLY A 127 -12.05 9.68 -2.86
C GLY A 127 -10.81 9.14 -3.54
N GLU A 128 -9.65 9.58 -3.04
CA GLU A 128 -8.33 9.30 -3.60
C GLU A 128 -7.46 8.53 -2.60
N MET A 129 -6.63 7.63 -3.12
CA MET A 129 -5.53 7.01 -2.38
C MET A 129 -4.23 7.35 -3.09
N ASN A 130 -3.37 8.11 -2.43
CA ASN A 130 -2.14 8.61 -3.01
C ASN A 130 -0.95 7.98 -2.31
N TYR A 131 -0.13 7.28 -3.08
CA TYR A 131 1.06 6.60 -2.60
C TYR A 131 2.30 7.15 -3.30
N ASN A 132 3.38 7.28 -2.54
CA ASN A 132 4.66 7.80 -2.98
C ASN A 132 5.82 7.07 -2.27
N TRP A 133 6.66 6.40 -3.06
CA TRP A 133 7.85 5.69 -2.60
C TRP A 133 9.09 6.13 -3.39
N ASN A 134 10.27 5.94 -2.81
CA ASN A 134 11.51 5.84 -3.55
C ASN A 134 12.00 4.39 -3.54
N VAL A 135 12.56 3.96 -4.66
CA VAL A 135 13.14 2.64 -4.90
C VAL A 135 14.58 2.83 -5.34
N ASP A 136 15.50 2.20 -4.63
CA ASP A 136 16.91 2.11 -5.02
C ASP A 136 17.12 0.84 -5.85
N MET A 137 17.47 1.01 -7.13
CA MET A 137 17.60 -0.06 -8.12
C MET A 137 18.78 -1.00 -7.85
N THR A 138 19.80 -0.53 -7.14
CA THR A 138 20.99 -1.32 -6.83
C THR A 138 20.76 -2.23 -5.62
N SER A 139 20.09 -1.71 -4.59
CA SER A 139 19.88 -2.40 -3.32
C SER A 139 18.49 -3.01 -3.16
N GLY A 140 17.53 -2.65 -4.02
CA GLY A 140 16.12 -3.00 -3.87
C GLY A 140 15.44 -2.30 -2.69
N LYS A 141 16.11 -1.33 -2.06
CA LYS A 141 15.59 -0.67 -0.86
C LYS A 141 14.43 0.25 -1.21
N ILE A 142 13.32 0.09 -0.48
CA ILE A 142 12.13 0.93 -0.61
C ILE A 142 12.04 1.89 0.57
N THR A 143 11.74 3.17 0.30
CA THR A 143 11.43 4.16 1.34
C THR A 143 10.11 4.86 1.03
N SER A 144 9.33 5.16 2.06
CA SER A 144 8.01 5.77 1.91
C SER A 144 8.07 7.28 2.14
N ASN A 145 7.56 8.04 1.16
CA ASN A 145 7.56 9.50 1.19
C ASN A 145 6.29 10.10 1.83
N ASN A 146 5.24 9.29 2.01
CA ASN A 146 4.02 9.71 2.68
C ASN A 146 3.50 8.65 3.68
N GLN A 147 2.47 9.02 4.46
CA GLN A 147 1.93 8.15 5.51
C GLN A 147 1.23 6.90 4.95
N GLU A 148 0.53 7.02 3.82
CA GLU A 148 -0.21 5.93 3.19
C GLU A 148 0.75 4.85 2.66
N SER A 149 1.81 5.27 1.96
CA SER A 149 2.91 4.40 1.53
C SER A 149 3.62 3.74 2.68
N LYS A 150 3.85 4.48 3.77
CA LYS A 150 4.45 3.92 4.97
C LYS A 150 3.54 2.88 5.62
N TYR A 151 2.23 3.10 5.58
CA TYR A 151 1.27 2.13 6.09
C TYR A 151 1.33 0.82 5.29
N ILE A 152 1.38 0.89 3.95
CA ILE A 152 1.51 -0.29 3.09
C ILE A 152 2.78 -1.08 3.38
N ILE A 153 3.95 -0.42 3.44
CA ILE A 153 5.21 -1.12 3.75
C ILE A 153 5.17 -1.77 5.13
N ASN A 154 4.67 -1.08 6.15
CA ASN A 154 4.53 -1.69 7.48
C ASN A 154 3.53 -2.87 7.50
N LEU A 155 2.53 -2.86 6.64
CA LEU A 155 1.56 -3.95 6.53
C LEU A 155 2.24 -5.18 5.94
N VAL A 156 2.98 -5.00 4.84
CA VAL A 156 3.79 -6.03 4.20
C VAL A 156 4.80 -6.61 5.20
N ASP A 157 5.62 -5.76 5.83
CA ASP A 157 6.62 -6.16 6.83
C ASP A 157 6.04 -6.86 8.07
N PHE A 158 4.75 -6.64 8.37
CA PHE A 158 4.09 -7.26 9.53
C PHE A 158 3.58 -8.66 9.25
N TYR A 159 3.20 -8.95 8.00
CA TYR A 159 2.65 -10.23 7.58
C TYR A 159 3.71 -11.21 7.05
N ASP A 160 4.94 -10.74 6.93
CA ASP A 160 6.14 -11.55 6.69
C ASP A 160 6.77 -12.08 8.00
#